data_AF-A0A2E1BDC1-F1
#
_entry.id   AF-A0A2E1BDC1-F1
#
_cell.length_a   1.000
_cell.length_b   1.000
_cell.length_c   1.000
_cell.angle_alpha   90.00
_cell.angle_beta   90.00
_cell.angle_gamma   90.00
#
_symmetry.space_group_name_H-M   'P 1'
#
loop_
_entity.id
_entity.type
_entity.pdbx_description
1 polymer ?
#
loop_
_entity_poly.entity_id
_entity_poly.type
_entity_poly.pdbx_seq_one_letter_code
_entity_poly.pdbx_strand_id
1 'polypeptide(L)'
;FGRLASVTTDMAKPYAERPLKAGGKRAVETHDIASVLFRMEDGASGVLMANRAAWGRKGRIAIQIFGSAGSITYDQERMNEVEIYRAGGPAEEAGYARILAGPAHPPYGQFIPAPGHGLGFNDLKVIECRHLIAAMAGEPAHVIDFDKGVEIERAVHAMAEAHEKRGWVDIGYD
;
A
#
# COMPACT_ATOMS: atom_id res chain seq x y z
N PHE A 1 8.56 -9.53 -0.24
CA PHE A 1 8.47 -8.91 -1.56
C PHE A 1 9.57 -7.86 -1.68
N GLY A 2 10.11 -7.70 -2.89
CA GLY A 2 11.21 -6.79 -3.18
C GLY A 2 10.79 -5.65 -4.10
N ARG A 3 11.69 -5.28 -5.01
CA ARG A 3 11.50 -4.20 -5.98
C ARG A 3 10.59 -4.62 -7.14
N LEU A 4 10.04 -3.63 -7.83
CA LEU A 4 9.27 -3.83 -9.06
C LEU A 4 10.23 -3.91 -10.25
N ALA A 5 10.11 -4.94 -11.08
CA ALA A 5 10.92 -5.08 -12.29
C ALA A 5 10.36 -4.25 -13.45
N SER A 6 9.05 -4.29 -13.67
CA SER A 6 8.42 -3.58 -14.78
C SER A 6 6.94 -3.26 -14.53
N VAL A 7 6.43 -2.24 -15.22
CA VAL A 7 5.06 -1.73 -15.07
C VAL A 7 4.44 -1.37 -16.42
N THR A 8 3.12 -1.47 -16.52
CA THR A 8 2.30 -0.76 -17.52
C THR A 8 1.15 -0.08 -16.81
N THR A 9 0.79 1.13 -17.25
CA THR A 9 -0.11 2.00 -16.49
C THR A 9 -1.14 2.67 -17.39
N ASP A 10 -2.39 2.71 -16.94
CA ASP A 10 -3.42 3.61 -17.44
C ASP A 10 -3.77 4.65 -16.38
N MET A 11 -3.89 5.92 -16.77
CA MET A 11 -4.19 7.04 -15.89
C MET A 11 -5.37 7.83 -16.44
N ALA A 12 -6.23 8.33 -15.54
CA ALA A 12 -7.40 9.09 -15.94
C ALA A 12 -7.56 10.38 -15.15
N LYS A 13 -8.14 11.37 -15.84
CA LYS A 13 -8.46 12.70 -15.34
C LYS A 13 -9.99 12.88 -15.41
N PRO A 14 -10.74 12.44 -14.39
CA PRO A 14 -12.21 12.42 -14.41
C PRO A 14 -12.81 13.83 -14.52
N TYR A 15 -12.05 14.87 -14.17
CA TYR A 15 -12.44 16.26 -14.31
C TYR A 15 -11.37 17.02 -15.10
N ALA A 16 -11.72 17.49 -16.30
CA ALA A 16 -10.78 18.21 -17.16
C ALA A 16 -10.35 19.56 -16.56
N GLU A 17 -11.25 20.21 -15.83
CA GLU A 17 -11.02 21.52 -15.22
C GLU A 17 -11.59 21.60 -13.80
N ARG A 18 -11.05 22.50 -12.99
CA ARG A 18 -11.56 22.83 -11.64
C ARG A 18 -11.77 24.34 -11.49
N PRO A 19 -12.74 24.77 -10.66
CA PRO A 19 -13.00 26.19 -10.43
C PRO A 19 -11.86 26.84 -9.64
N LEU A 20 -11.58 28.11 -9.94
CA LEU A 20 -10.66 28.94 -9.17
C LEU A 20 -11.43 29.75 -8.11
N LYS A 21 -10.79 30.04 -6.96
CA LYS A 21 -11.39 30.85 -5.88
C LYS A 21 -11.79 32.25 -6.35
N ALA A 22 -11.03 32.85 -7.26
CA ALA A 22 -11.30 34.18 -7.81
C ALA A 22 -12.32 34.20 -8.97
N GLY A 23 -12.94 33.06 -9.29
CA GLY A 23 -13.80 32.90 -10.46
C GLY A 23 -13.05 32.33 -11.68
N GLY A 24 -13.81 31.74 -12.61
CA GLY A 24 -13.25 31.01 -13.76
C GLY A 24 -12.86 29.57 -13.43
N LYS A 25 -12.23 28.90 -14.41
CA LYS A 25 -11.78 27.51 -14.33
C LYS A 25 -10.32 27.40 -14.77
N ARG A 26 -9.63 26.36 -14.30
CA ARG A 26 -8.28 25.99 -14.76
C ARG A 26 -8.27 24.51 -15.13
N ALA A 27 -7.54 24.18 -16.18
CA ALA A 27 -7.26 22.79 -16.56
C ALA A 27 -6.56 22.04 -15.42
N VAL A 28 -6.99 20.81 -15.16
CA VAL A 28 -6.32 19.93 -14.21
C VAL A 28 -5.06 19.37 -14.88
N GLU A 29 -3.92 19.47 -14.19
CA GLU A 29 -2.61 19.03 -14.71
C GLU A 29 -2.24 17.62 -14.25
N THR A 30 -2.93 17.08 -13.25
CA THR A 30 -2.67 15.77 -12.66
C THR A 30 -3.71 14.73 -13.05
N HIS A 31 -3.35 13.45 -12.95
CA HIS A 31 -4.29 12.35 -13.00
C HIS A 31 -4.83 12.05 -11.59
N ASP A 32 -6.13 11.76 -11.47
CA ASP A 32 -6.76 11.40 -10.18
C ASP A 32 -6.87 9.87 -10.01
N ILE A 33 -6.72 9.11 -11.10
CA ILE A 33 -6.84 7.65 -11.17
C ILE A 33 -5.60 7.08 -11.85
N ALA A 34 -5.03 6.02 -11.29
CA ALA A 34 -4.01 5.19 -11.92
C ALA A 34 -4.31 3.70 -11.70
N SER A 35 -4.26 2.92 -12.77
CA SER A 35 -4.36 1.46 -12.76
C SER A 35 -3.08 0.88 -13.34
N VAL A 36 -2.35 0.12 -12.55
CA VAL A 36 -1.00 -0.36 -12.86
C VAL A 36 -1.00 -1.89 -12.83
N LEU A 37 -0.49 -2.52 -13.89
CA LEU A 37 -0.05 -3.91 -13.85
C LEU A 37 1.46 -3.91 -13.61
N PHE A 38 1.95 -4.79 -12.73
CA PHE A 38 3.36 -4.84 -12.40
C PHE A 38 3.92 -6.26 -12.36
N ARG A 39 5.24 -6.35 -12.57
CA ARG A 39 6.07 -7.53 -12.28
C ARG A 39 7.08 -7.15 -11.20
N MET A 40 7.34 -8.07 -10.28
CA MET A 40 8.37 -7.95 -9.25
C MET A 40 9.65 -8.66 -9.72
N GLU A 41 10.80 -8.28 -9.16
CA GLU A 41 12.09 -8.94 -9.47
C GLU A 41 12.11 -10.44 -9.14
N ASP A 42 11.31 -10.85 -8.14
CA ASP A 42 11.16 -12.26 -7.73
C ASP A 42 10.15 -13.05 -8.59
N GLY A 43 9.62 -12.43 -9.66
CA GLY A 43 8.66 -13.04 -10.58
C GLY A 43 7.20 -12.94 -10.16
N ALA A 44 6.90 -12.42 -8.96
CA ALA A 44 5.52 -12.12 -8.57
C ALA A 44 4.90 -11.07 -9.49
N SER A 45 3.57 -11.07 -9.59
CA SER A 45 2.84 -10.08 -10.38
C SER A 45 1.59 -9.62 -9.68
N GLY A 46 1.14 -8.42 -10.00
CA GLY A 46 -0.08 -7.91 -9.41
C GLY A 46 -0.63 -6.68 -10.09
N VAL A 47 -1.61 -6.11 -9.40
CA VAL A 47 -2.35 -4.92 -9.81
C VAL A 47 -2.26 -3.91 -8.68
N LEU A 48 -1.95 -2.66 -9.02
CA LEU A 48 -2.06 -1.52 -8.13
C LEU A 48 -3.13 -0.57 -8.68
N MET A 49 -4.02 -0.11 -7.81
CA MET A 49 -5.04 0.88 -8.16
C MET A 49 -4.98 2.02 -7.15
N ALA A 50 -4.86 3.23 -7.65
CA ALA A 50 -4.94 4.46 -6.86
C ALA A 50 -6.04 5.35 -7.44
N ASN A 51 -6.96 5.83 -6.60
CA ASN A 51 -8.05 6.68 -7.05
C ASN A 51 -8.43 7.70 -5.96
N ARG A 52 -8.19 8.98 -6.23
CA ARG A 52 -8.47 10.10 -5.32
C ARG A 52 -9.89 10.67 -5.48
N ALA A 53 -10.67 10.14 -6.41
CA ALA A 53 -12.05 10.52 -6.72
C ALA A 53 -13.06 9.36 -6.49
N ALA A 54 -12.66 8.32 -5.74
CA ALA A 54 -13.51 7.17 -5.44
C ALA A 54 -14.53 7.48 -4.34
N TRP A 55 -15.72 7.98 -4.73
CA TRP A 55 -16.81 8.30 -3.80
C TRP A 55 -17.09 7.17 -2.80
N GLY A 56 -17.28 7.54 -1.54
CA GLY A 56 -17.55 6.61 -0.43
C GLY A 56 -16.30 6.12 0.29
N ARG A 57 -15.13 6.05 -0.36
CA ARG A 57 -13.86 5.69 0.30
C ARG A 57 -13.30 6.87 1.09
N LYS A 58 -12.79 6.59 2.29
CA LYS A 58 -12.30 7.60 3.24
C LYS A 58 -10.81 7.47 3.51
N GLY A 59 -10.35 6.25 3.71
CA GLY A 59 -8.95 5.93 4.01
C GLY A 59 -8.53 4.55 3.53
N ARG A 60 -9.21 4.04 2.48
CA ARG A 60 -9.01 2.68 1.99
C ARG A 60 -7.62 2.49 1.38
N ILE A 61 -6.85 1.62 2.01
CA ILE A 61 -5.74 0.88 1.41
C ILE A 61 -6.11 -0.58 1.57
N ALA A 62 -6.30 -1.31 0.47
CA ALA A 62 -6.69 -2.71 0.49
C ALA A 62 -5.63 -3.54 -0.21
N ILE A 63 -5.17 -4.58 0.47
CA ILE A 63 -4.09 -5.46 0.00
C ILE A 63 -4.62 -6.88 -0.02
N GLN A 64 -4.31 -7.61 -1.10
CA GLN A 64 -4.62 -9.02 -1.24
C GLN A 64 -3.38 -9.71 -1.79
N ILE A 65 -2.95 -10.79 -1.12
CA ILE A 65 -1.78 -11.57 -1.49
C ILE A 65 -2.23 -13.02 -1.64
N PHE A 66 -1.91 -13.63 -2.78
CA PHE A 66 -2.26 -15.00 -3.11
C PHE A 66 -0.98 -15.81 -3.30
N GLY A 67 -0.81 -16.85 -2.50
CA GLY A 67 0.34 -17.76 -2.57
C GLY A 67 -0.12 -19.20 -2.80
N SER A 68 0.86 -20.09 -2.98
CA SER A 68 0.59 -21.52 -3.20
C SER A 68 -0.04 -22.24 -2.01
N ALA A 69 0.15 -21.72 -0.78
CA ALA A 69 -0.33 -22.34 0.45
C ALA A 69 -1.46 -21.56 1.15
N GLY A 70 -1.94 -20.47 0.56
CA GLY A 70 -2.91 -19.62 1.23
C GLY A 70 -3.07 -18.24 0.65
N SER A 71 -3.76 -17.37 1.38
CA SER A 71 -4.04 -16.00 0.97
C SER A 71 -4.16 -15.09 2.17
N ILE A 72 -3.81 -13.80 1.99
CA ILE A 72 -3.91 -12.77 3.02
C ILE A 72 -4.70 -11.59 2.44
N THR A 73 -5.66 -11.06 3.18
CA THR A 73 -6.36 -9.82 2.86
C THR A 73 -6.25 -8.82 4.01
N TYR A 74 -6.17 -7.54 3.66
CA TYR A 74 -6.10 -6.43 4.60
C TYR A 74 -6.86 -5.23 4.06
N ASP A 75 -7.47 -4.45 4.95
CA ASP A 75 -8.23 -3.23 4.63
C ASP A 75 -7.97 -2.17 5.70
N GLN A 76 -7.33 -1.07 5.33
CA GLN A 76 -6.97 0.02 6.25
C GLN A 76 -8.19 0.70 6.88
N GLU A 77 -9.37 0.65 6.25
CA GLU A 77 -10.61 1.14 6.89
C GLU A 77 -11.02 0.25 8.09
N ARG A 78 -10.42 -0.94 8.21
CA ARG A 78 -10.47 -1.85 9.37
C ARG A 78 -9.04 -2.24 9.79
N MET A 79 -8.16 -1.26 10.01
CA MET A 79 -6.70 -1.46 10.20
C MET A 79 -6.26 -2.45 11.29
N ASN A 80 -7.16 -2.86 12.18
CA ASN A 80 -6.89 -3.79 13.28
C ASN A 80 -7.30 -5.25 12.95
N GLU A 81 -7.60 -5.54 11.69
CA GLU A 81 -8.01 -6.87 11.21
C GLU A 81 -7.15 -7.29 10.02
N VAL A 82 -6.75 -8.56 9.99
CA VAL A 82 -6.20 -9.23 8.80
C VAL A 82 -6.95 -10.54 8.61
N GLU A 83 -7.27 -10.90 7.37
CA GLU A 83 -7.87 -12.20 7.08
C GLU A 83 -6.84 -13.11 6.44
N ILE A 84 -6.74 -14.35 6.94
CA ILE A 84 -5.77 -15.33 6.48
C ILE A 84 -6.51 -16.61 6.10
N TYR A 85 -6.32 -17.06 4.87
CA TYR A 85 -6.70 -18.38 4.40
C TYR A 85 -5.48 -19.29 4.34
N ARG A 86 -5.61 -20.53 4.83
CA ARG A 86 -4.58 -21.57 4.74
C ARG A 86 -5.13 -22.77 3.99
N ALA A 87 -4.42 -23.21 2.94
CA ALA A 87 -4.78 -24.39 2.18
C ALA A 87 -4.40 -25.67 2.94
N GLY A 88 -5.13 -26.77 2.68
CA GLY A 88 -4.80 -28.11 3.18
C GLY A 88 -5.43 -28.52 4.52
N GLY A 89 -6.35 -27.72 5.06
CA GLY A 89 -7.18 -28.10 6.21
C GLY A 89 -8.44 -28.91 5.82
N PRO A 90 -9.26 -29.32 6.81
CA PRO A 90 -10.56 -29.95 6.56
C PRO A 90 -11.47 -29.06 5.70
N ALA A 91 -12.17 -29.67 4.75
CA ALA A 91 -12.96 -28.93 3.77
C ALA A 91 -14.15 -28.18 4.40
N GLU A 92 -14.71 -28.73 5.47
CA GLU A 92 -15.81 -28.18 6.26
C GLU A 92 -15.42 -26.92 7.06
N GLU A 93 -14.13 -26.72 7.31
CA GLU A 93 -13.58 -25.55 8.02
C GLU A 93 -12.85 -24.58 7.07
N ALA A 94 -12.85 -24.86 5.77
CA ALA A 94 -12.14 -24.07 4.78
C ALA A 94 -12.76 -22.66 4.67
N GLY A 95 -12.01 -21.65 5.09
CA GLY A 95 -12.44 -20.26 5.04
C GLY A 95 -11.36 -19.30 5.53
N TYR A 96 -11.59 -18.01 5.31
CA TYR A 96 -10.72 -16.98 5.87
C TYR A 96 -10.92 -16.90 7.38
N ALA A 97 -9.83 -17.00 8.12
CA ALA A 97 -9.80 -16.67 9.54
C ALA A 97 -9.46 -15.19 9.71
N ARG A 98 -10.37 -14.44 10.33
CA ARG A 98 -10.10 -13.06 10.72
C ARG A 98 -9.29 -13.03 12.01
N ILE A 99 -8.12 -12.42 11.94
CA ILE A 99 -7.20 -12.22 13.05
C ILE A 99 -7.29 -10.77 13.50
N LEU A 100 -7.65 -10.56 14.76
CA LEU A 100 -7.70 -9.24 15.38
C LEU A 100 -6.33 -8.86 15.94
N ALA A 101 -5.93 -7.60 15.77
CA ALA A 101 -4.72 -7.06 16.37
C ALA A 101 -4.76 -7.18 17.91
N GLY A 102 -3.58 -7.34 18.50
CA GLY A 102 -3.44 -7.66 19.93
C GLY A 102 -1.99 -7.83 20.34
N PRO A 103 -1.70 -8.01 21.65
CA PRO A 103 -0.33 -8.02 22.19
C PRO A 103 0.62 -9.05 21.57
N ALA A 104 0.08 -10.16 21.02
CA ALA A 104 0.85 -11.16 20.28
C ALA A 104 1.43 -10.63 18.95
N HIS A 105 1.03 -9.44 18.51
CA HIS A 105 1.50 -8.74 17.33
C HIS A 105 2.33 -7.51 17.75
N PRO A 106 3.66 -7.63 17.90
CA PRO A 106 4.49 -6.50 18.30
C PRO A 106 4.40 -5.33 17.29
N PRO A 107 4.44 -4.07 17.74
CA PRO A 107 4.61 -3.61 19.12
C PRO A 107 3.29 -3.32 19.86
N TYR A 108 2.13 -3.86 19.43
CA TYR A 108 0.80 -3.52 19.96
C TYR A 108 0.72 -3.53 21.50
N GLY A 109 1.34 -4.52 22.15
CA GLY A 109 1.35 -4.66 23.61
C GLY A 109 1.97 -3.49 24.38
N GLN A 110 2.74 -2.63 23.71
CA GLN A 110 3.28 -1.39 24.29
C GLN A 110 2.23 -0.27 24.39
N PHE A 111 1.09 -0.42 23.71
CA PHE A 111 -0.02 0.54 23.71
C PHE A 111 -1.19 0.00 24.53
N ILE A 112 -1.58 -1.25 24.27
CA ILE A 112 -2.78 -1.86 24.85
C ILE A 112 -2.47 -3.32 25.24
N PRO A 113 -2.69 -3.72 26.51
CA PRO A 113 -2.37 -5.08 26.97
C PRO A 113 -3.42 -6.14 26.60
N ALA A 114 -4.51 -5.76 25.93
CA ALA A 114 -5.61 -6.65 25.56
C ALA A 114 -5.89 -6.65 24.04
N PRO A 115 -6.21 -7.80 23.43
CA PRO A 115 -6.54 -7.89 22.00
C PRO A 115 -7.87 -7.20 21.68
N GLY A 116 -8.07 -6.82 20.42
CA GLY A 116 -9.36 -6.35 19.90
C GLY A 116 -9.81 -4.94 20.31
N HIS A 117 -8.97 -4.17 21.01
CA HIS A 117 -9.29 -2.79 21.42
C HIS A 117 -8.86 -1.74 20.39
N GLY A 118 -7.95 -2.12 19.49
CA GLY A 118 -7.60 -1.40 18.29
C GLY A 118 -6.65 -0.22 18.51
N LEU A 119 -5.67 -0.10 17.62
CA LEU A 119 -4.87 1.12 17.46
C LEU A 119 -5.57 2.07 16.47
N GLY A 120 -5.29 3.36 16.61
CA GLY A 120 -5.69 4.39 15.67
C GLY A 120 -4.59 4.76 14.67
N PHE A 121 -4.95 5.54 13.65
CA PHE A 121 -4.00 6.05 12.65
C PHE A 121 -2.81 6.80 13.28
N ASN A 122 -3.05 7.54 14.35
CA ASN A 122 -2.00 8.33 15.02
C ASN A 122 -0.97 7.44 15.74
N ASP A 123 -1.37 6.26 16.22
CA ASP A 123 -0.44 5.32 16.88
C ASP A 123 0.62 4.81 15.90
N LEU A 124 0.28 4.71 14.60
CA LEU A 124 1.24 4.38 13.55
C LEU A 124 2.39 5.38 13.50
N LYS A 125 2.14 6.66 13.79
CA LYS A 125 3.18 7.70 13.84
C LYS A 125 4.00 7.66 15.13
N VAL A 126 3.43 7.18 16.24
CA VAL A 126 4.22 6.88 17.45
C VAL A 126 5.19 5.73 17.16
N ILE A 127 4.73 4.67 16.49
CA ILE A 127 5.57 3.54 16.07
C ILE A 127 6.67 4.00 15.10
N GLU A 128 6.33 4.79 14.08
CA GLU A 128 7.30 5.34 13.12
C GLU A 128 8.37 6.21 13.83
N CYS A 129 7.95 7.08 14.76
CA CYS A 129 8.86 7.90 15.57
C CYS A 129 9.82 7.03 16.41
N ARG A 130 9.32 5.96 17.04
CA ARG A 130 10.17 5.02 17.79
C ARG A 130 11.22 4.35 16.89
N HIS A 131 10.86 3.98 15.66
CA HIS A 131 11.81 3.41 14.70
C HIS A 131 12.86 4.42 14.23
N LEU A 132 12.47 5.68 14.01
CA LEU A 132 13.42 6.75 13.70
C LEU A 132 14.43 6.96 14.83
N ILE A 133 13.95 7.02 16.08
CA ILE A 133 14.82 7.16 17.26
C ILE A 133 15.78 5.97 17.40
N ALA A 134 15.30 4.73 17.18
CA ALA A 134 16.17 3.55 17.18
C ALA A 134 17.26 3.66 16.11
N ALA A 135 16.89 4.03 14.88
CA ALA A 135 17.85 4.16 13.78
C ALA A 135 18.95 5.18 14.10
N MET A 136 18.59 6.32 14.69
CA MET A 136 19.55 7.34 15.14
C MET A 136 20.49 6.85 16.25
N ALA A 137 20.01 5.94 17.10
CA ALA A 137 20.79 5.32 18.16
C ALA A 137 21.64 4.12 17.71
N GLY A 138 21.57 3.73 16.43
CA GLY A 138 22.22 2.51 15.91
C GLY A 138 21.55 1.22 16.38
N GLU A 139 20.31 1.29 16.88
CA GLU A 139 19.50 0.14 17.25
C GLU A 139 18.75 -0.44 16.04
N PRO A 140 18.32 -1.72 16.09
CA PRO A 140 17.45 -2.28 15.07
C PRO A 140 16.17 -1.44 14.86
N ALA A 141 15.93 -1.04 13.61
CA ALA A 141 14.80 -0.21 13.22
C ALA A 141 14.22 -0.63 11.87
N HIS A 142 12.93 -0.33 11.66
CA HIS A 142 12.26 -0.43 10.38
C HIS A 142 11.94 0.98 9.90
N VAL A 143 12.80 1.52 9.05
CA VAL A 143 12.66 2.85 8.45
C VAL A 143 12.82 2.77 6.95
N ILE A 144 12.19 3.70 6.23
CA ILE A 144 12.48 3.98 4.83
C ILE A 144 13.37 5.21 4.82
N ASP A 145 14.65 5.01 4.48
CA ASP A 145 15.61 6.10 4.31
C ASP A 145 15.49 6.75 2.92
N PHE A 146 16.37 7.69 2.61
CA PHE A 146 16.33 8.39 1.33
C PHE A 146 16.69 7.50 0.16
N ASP A 147 17.62 6.55 0.33
CA ASP A 147 17.99 5.62 -0.74
C ASP A 147 16.79 4.75 -1.12
N LYS A 148 16.07 4.20 -0.13
CA LYS A 148 14.82 3.46 -0.39
C LYS A 148 13.68 4.35 -0.86
N GLY A 149 13.61 5.60 -0.39
CA GLY A 149 12.68 6.59 -0.91
C GLY A 149 12.87 6.83 -2.41
N VAL A 150 14.11 7.02 -2.86
CA VAL A 150 14.44 7.20 -4.29
C VAL A 150 14.07 5.95 -5.11
N GLU A 151 14.31 4.75 -4.59
CA GLU A 151 13.87 3.51 -5.25
C GLU A 151 12.36 3.46 -5.47
N ILE A 152 11.57 3.89 -4.48
CA ILE A 152 10.11 3.97 -4.59
C ILE A 152 9.71 5.04 -5.63
N GLU A 153 10.33 6.21 -5.60
CA GLU A 153 10.05 7.28 -6.55
C GLU A 153 10.39 6.88 -7.99
N ARG A 154 11.47 6.12 -8.24
CA ARG A 154 11.79 5.56 -9.56
C ARG A 154 10.64 4.73 -10.12
N ALA A 155 10.00 3.91 -9.28
CA ALA A 155 8.84 3.13 -9.69
C ALA A 155 7.63 4.03 -10.01
N VAL A 156 7.38 5.08 -9.21
CA VAL A 156 6.30 6.05 -9.47
C VAL A 156 6.52 6.77 -10.80
N HIS A 157 7.74 7.21 -11.08
CA HIS A 157 8.11 7.84 -12.34
C HIS A 157 7.95 6.89 -13.54
N ALA A 158 8.36 5.62 -13.40
CA ALA A 158 8.17 4.61 -14.44
C ALA A 158 6.68 4.34 -14.73
N MET A 159 5.81 4.40 -13.72
CA MET A 159 4.36 4.27 -13.93
C MET A 159 3.81 5.40 -14.79
N ALA A 160 4.23 6.64 -14.53
CA ALA A 160 3.85 7.79 -15.35
C ALA A 160 4.41 7.69 -16.78
N GLU A 161 5.68 7.27 -16.92
CA GLU A 161 6.30 7.04 -18.22
C GLU A 161 5.56 5.95 -19.05
N ALA A 162 5.16 4.86 -18.40
CA ALA A 162 4.43 3.77 -19.03
C ALA A 162 3.07 4.24 -19.58
N HIS A 163 2.40 5.15 -18.86
CA HIS A 163 1.16 5.75 -19.33
C HIS A 163 1.37 6.59 -20.60
N GLU A 164 2.38 7.47 -20.60
CA GLU A 164 2.70 8.32 -21.76
C GLU A 164 3.11 7.49 -22.99
N LYS A 165 3.91 6.44 -22.79
CA LYS A 165 4.35 5.52 -23.85
C LYS A 165 3.27 4.55 -24.32
N ARG A 166 2.19 4.39 -23.54
CA ARG A 166 1.14 3.37 -23.76
C ARG A 166 1.70 1.96 -23.88
N GLY A 167 2.62 1.60 -22.99
CA GLY A 167 3.31 0.31 -23.02
C GLY A 167 4.04 -0.01 -21.73
N TRP A 168 4.73 -1.16 -21.74
CA TRP A 168 5.54 -1.59 -20.61
C TRP A 168 6.83 -0.78 -20.48
N VAL A 169 7.21 -0.50 -19.24
CA VAL A 169 8.47 0.16 -18.86
C VAL A 169 9.16 -0.68 -17.80
N ASP A 170 10.43 -1.00 -18.02
CA ASP A 170 11.29 -1.63 -17.03
C ASP A 170 11.84 -0.56 -16.07
N ILE A 171 12.00 -0.92 -14.80
CA ILE A 171 12.46 0.00 -13.75
C ILE A 171 13.95 -0.26 -13.50
N GLY A 172 14.79 0.73 -13.82
CA GLY A 172 16.21 0.72 -13.49
C GLY A 172 16.47 1.23 -12.07
N TYR A 173 17.29 0.51 -11.29
CA TYR A 173 17.66 0.86 -9.91
C TYR A 173 19.15 1.22 -9.76
N ASP A 174 19.81 1.57 -10.86
CA ASP A 174 21.21 2.00 -10.95
C ASP A 174 21.54 3.18 -10.04
#